data_AF-A0A5D0VBR9-F1
#
_entry.id   AF-A0A5D0VBR9-F1
#
_cell.length_a   1.000
_cell.length_b   1.000
_cell.length_c   1.000
_cell.angle_alpha   90.00
_cell.angle_beta   90.00
_cell.angle_gamma   90.00
#
_symmetry.space_group_name_H-M   'P 1'
#
loop_
_entity.id
_entity.type
_entity.pdbx_description
1 polymer ?
#
loop_
_entity_poly.entity_id
_entity_poly.type
_entity_poly.pdbx_seq_one_letter_code
_entity_poly.pdbx_strand_id
1 'polypeptide(L)'
;YSKADFLSFESEQQFSLVAKLDALVYDRVESAPLPAALMLWQKIKSLILLAYYTSEIGASKELKYLLIPGQFKPDVPLSEEPRAWSNDWTGVKYG
;
A
#
# COMPACT_ATOMS: atom_id res chain seq x y z
N TYR A 1 -8.53 -14.71 -30.49
CA TYR A 1 -7.75 -15.09 -29.31
C TYR A 1 -8.66 -15.09 -28.09
N SER A 2 -9.28 -16.22 -27.78
CA SER A 2 -9.97 -16.40 -26.49
C SER A 2 -8.92 -16.78 -25.46
N LYS A 3 -8.26 -15.76 -24.90
CA LYS A 3 -7.49 -15.92 -23.66
C LYS A 3 -8.53 -15.99 -22.54
N ALA A 4 -8.39 -16.92 -21.61
CA ALA A 4 -9.29 -17.00 -20.46
C ALA A 4 -9.41 -15.61 -19.80
N ASP A 5 -10.64 -15.19 -19.51
CA ASP A 5 -10.90 -13.94 -18.80
C ASP A 5 -10.38 -14.07 -17.37
N PHE A 6 -9.56 -13.12 -16.93
CA PHE A 6 -8.98 -13.17 -15.58
C PHE A 6 -10.07 -13.23 -14.50
N LEU A 7 -11.19 -12.55 -14.75
CA LEU A 7 -12.31 -12.45 -13.81
C LEU A 7 -13.10 -13.75 -13.68
N SER A 8 -12.91 -14.73 -14.57
CA SER A 8 -13.60 -16.02 -14.49
C SER A 8 -12.87 -17.08 -13.66
N PHE A 9 -11.65 -16.79 -13.18
CA PHE A 9 -10.89 -17.68 -12.30
C PHE A 9 -11.36 -17.59 -10.83
N GLU A 10 -11.09 -18.64 -10.07
CA GLU A 10 -11.25 -18.63 -8.61
C GLU A 10 -10.32 -17.59 -7.96
N SER A 11 -10.73 -17.04 -6.82
CA SER A 11 -9.99 -15.95 -6.14
C SER A 11 -8.55 -16.32 -5.79
N GLU A 12 -8.30 -17.58 -5.41
CA GLU A 12 -6.95 -18.09 -5.14
C GLU A 12 -6.07 -18.11 -6.40
N GLN A 13 -6.64 -18.46 -7.54
CA GLN A 13 -5.94 -18.46 -8.82
C GLN A 13 -5.64 -17.03 -9.29
N GLN A 14 -6.61 -16.12 -9.15
CA GLN A 14 -6.42 -14.70 -9.42
C GLN A 14 -5.27 -14.13 -8.59
N PHE A 15 -5.27 -14.40 -7.28
CA PHE A 15 -4.21 -13.99 -6.37
C PHE A 15 -2.85 -14.57 -6.77
N SER A 16 -2.79 -15.87 -7.04
CA SER A 16 -1.54 -16.55 -7.45
C SER A 16 -0.96 -15.94 -8.73
N LEU A 17 -1.80 -15.57 -9.71
CA LEU A 17 -1.36 -14.93 -10.94
C LEU A 17 -0.78 -13.53 -10.69
N VAL A 18 -1.44 -12.72 -9.86
CA VAL A 18 -0.94 -11.38 -9.49
C VAL A 18 0.36 -11.49 -8.68
N ALA A 19 0.44 -12.42 -7.72
CA ALA A 19 1.64 -12.67 -6.94
C ALA A 19 2.84 -13.08 -7.81
N LYS A 20 2.61 -13.89 -8.85
CA LYS A 20 3.65 -14.22 -9.84
C LYS A 20 4.12 -12.99 -10.63
N LEU A 21 3.19 -12.12 -11.06
CA LEU A 21 3.56 -10.86 -11.72
C LEU A 21 4.41 -9.96 -10.81
N ASP A 22 4.09 -9.94 -9.52
CA ASP A 22 4.84 -9.18 -8.53
C ASP A 22 6.25 -9.73 -8.31
N ALA A 23 6.40 -11.04 -8.12
CA ALA A 23 7.71 -11.67 -7.97
C ALA A 23 8.61 -11.39 -9.18
N LEU A 24 8.06 -11.44 -10.39
CA LEU A 24 8.79 -11.10 -11.62
C LEU A 24 9.30 -9.65 -11.67
N VAL A 25 8.67 -8.72 -10.94
CA VAL A 25 9.08 -7.31 -10.90
C VAL A 25 10.01 -7.03 -9.71
N TYR A 26 9.67 -7.54 -8.52
CA TYR A 26 10.26 -7.09 -7.26
C TYR A 26 11.27 -8.05 -6.63
N ASP A 27 11.26 -9.35 -6.95
CA ASP A 27 12.20 -10.33 -6.37
C ASP A 27 13.51 -10.47 -7.17
N ARG A 28 13.81 -9.48 -8.01
CA ARG A 28 14.97 -9.51 -8.89
C ARG A 28 16.23 -9.00 -8.18
N VAL A 29 17.27 -9.82 -8.18
CA VAL A 29 18.59 -9.48 -7.62
C VAL A 29 19.37 -8.53 -8.55
N GLU A 30 19.13 -8.59 -9.87
CA GLU A 30 19.83 -7.80 -10.87
C GLU A 30 18.96 -6.69 -11.49
N SER A 31 19.56 -5.52 -11.74
CA SER A 31 18.92 -4.33 -12.31
C SER A 31 18.69 -4.41 -13.83
N ALA A 32 18.64 -5.60 -14.43
CA ALA A 32 18.37 -5.75 -15.86
C ALA A 32 17.06 -5.02 -16.23
N PRO A 33 16.98 -4.37 -17.41
CA PRO A 33 15.75 -3.69 -17.82
C PRO A 33 14.56 -4.64 -17.84
N LEU A 34 13.43 -4.19 -17.29
CA LEU A 34 12.19 -4.95 -17.35
C LEU A 34 11.62 -4.93 -18.78
N PRO A 35 11.02 -6.04 -19.26
CA PRO A 35 10.14 -6.00 -20.42
C PRO A 35 9.04 -4.95 -20.24
N ALA A 36 8.62 -4.30 -21.33
CA ALA A 36 7.67 -3.19 -21.30
C ALA A 36 6.36 -3.52 -20.54
N ALA A 37 5.85 -4.75 -20.67
CA ALA A 37 4.66 -5.20 -19.96
C ALA A 37 4.84 -5.23 -18.43
N LEU A 38 6.01 -5.67 -17.96
CA LEU A 38 6.32 -5.70 -16.52
C LEU A 38 6.60 -4.30 -15.98
N MET A 39 7.20 -3.40 -16.78
CA MET A 39 7.31 -1.97 -16.42
C MET A 39 5.94 -1.31 -16.27
N LEU A 40 4.99 -1.63 -17.14
CA LEU A 40 3.62 -1.11 -17.03
C LEU A 40 2.94 -1.61 -15.75
N TRP A 41 3.05 -2.91 -15.45
CA TRP A 41 2.56 -3.48 -14.19
C TRP A 41 3.15 -2.77 -12.98
N GLN A 42 4.47 -2.60 -12.94
CA GLN A 42 5.17 -1.88 -11.86
C GLN A 42 4.61 -0.47 -11.66
N LYS A 43 4.43 0.29 -12.74
CA LYS A 43 3.87 1.66 -12.68
C LYS A 43 2.44 1.67 -12.16
N ILE A 44 1.58 0.80 -12.68
CA ILE A 44 0.18 0.69 -12.25
C ILE A 44 0.11 0.35 -10.76
N LYS A 45 0.87 -0.65 -10.31
CA LYS A 45 0.89 -1.06 -8.90
C LYS A 45 1.37 0.07 -7.98
N SER A 46 2.42 0.78 -8.38
CA SER A 46 2.89 1.96 -7.63
C SER A 46 1.83 3.05 -7.54
N LEU A 47 1.08 3.30 -8.62
CA LEU A 47 -0.01 4.29 -8.61
C LEU A 47 -1.19 3.83 -7.74
N ILE A 48 -1.52 2.54 -7.72
CA ILE A 48 -2.54 1.99 -6.81
C ILE A 48 -2.14 2.21 -5.36
N LEU A 49 -0.87 1.90 -5.01
CA LEU A 49 -0.35 2.10 -3.66
C LEU A 49 -0.39 3.58 -3.27
N LEU A 50 0.09 4.46 -4.16
CA LEU A 50 0.04 5.90 -3.96
C LEU A 50 -1.39 6.37 -3.70
N ALA A 51 -2.33 6.03 -4.59
CA ALA A 51 -3.72 6.43 -4.48
C ALA A 51 -4.37 5.94 -3.18
N TYR A 52 -4.09 4.69 -2.77
CA TYR A 52 -4.60 4.15 -1.51
C TYR A 52 -4.07 4.93 -0.31
N TYR A 53 -2.75 5.09 -0.17
CA TYR A 53 -2.17 5.77 0.98
C TYR A 53 -2.37 7.30 1.00
N THR A 54 -2.80 7.91 -0.11
CA THR A 54 -3.23 9.32 -0.16
C THR A 54 -4.75 9.49 -0.08
N SER A 55 -5.51 8.40 0.01
CA SER A 55 -6.97 8.45 0.14
C SER A 55 -7.42 8.52 1.59
N GLU A 56 -8.62 9.03 1.81
CA GLU A 56 -9.30 8.96 3.11
C GLU A 56 -9.46 7.50 3.60
N ILE A 57 -9.77 6.57 2.68
CA ILE A 57 -9.95 5.15 3.00
C ILE A 57 -8.65 4.54 3.53
N GLY A 58 -7.52 4.82 2.86
CA GLY A 58 -6.21 4.35 3.31
C GLY A 58 -5.81 4.97 4.64
N ALA A 59 -5.93 6.30 4.78
CA ALA A 59 -5.62 6.99 6.04
C ALA A 59 -6.43 6.42 7.22
N SER A 60 -7.73 6.17 7.03
CA SER A 60 -8.63 5.69 8.09
C SER A 60 -8.37 4.23 8.51
N LYS A 61 -7.85 3.40 7.61
CA LYS A 61 -7.52 1.99 7.90
C LYS A 61 -6.12 1.84 8.48
N GLU A 62 -5.15 2.52 7.88
CA GLU A 62 -3.73 2.34 8.16
C GLU A 62 -3.25 3.15 9.37
N LEU A 63 -3.93 4.27 9.71
CA LEU A 63 -3.53 5.15 10.81
C LEU A 63 -4.46 5.05 12.01
N LYS A 64 -3.88 5.22 13.20
CA LYS A 64 -4.61 5.47 14.45
C LYS A 64 -4.90 6.96 14.55
N TYR A 65 -6.15 7.34 14.46
CA TYR A 65 -6.54 8.75 14.64
C TYR A 65 -6.51 9.14 16.13
N LEU A 66 -5.85 10.26 16.44
CA LEU A 66 -5.86 10.89 17.76
C LEU A 66 -6.07 12.39 17.60
N LEU A 67 -7.22 12.87 18.08
CA LEU A 67 -7.49 14.30 18.18
C LEU A 67 -6.59 14.94 19.26
N ILE A 68 -5.98 16.09 18.96
CA ILE A 68 -5.12 16.85 19.88
C ILE A 68 -5.81 18.15 20.32
N PRO A 69 -5.71 18.57 21.59
CA PRO A 69 -4.92 17.96 22.68
C PRO A 69 -5.54 16.66 23.20
N GLY A 70 -4.75 15.58 23.13
CA GLY A 70 -5.14 14.25 23.57
C GLY A 70 -4.55 13.90 24.94
N GLN A 71 -4.87 12.70 25.44
CA GLN A 71 -4.25 12.18 26.66
C GLN A 71 -2.75 11.94 26.45
N PHE A 72 -1.91 12.50 27.32
CA PHE A 72 -0.48 12.17 27.36
C PHE A 72 -0.29 10.77 27.95
N LYS A 73 0.32 9.86 27.17
CA LYS A 73 0.72 8.52 27.62
C LYS A 73 2.23 8.39 27.42
N PRO A 74 3.04 8.45 28.49
CA PRO A 74 4.50 8.47 28.38
C PRO A 74 5.09 7.12 27.96
N ASP A 75 4.37 6.02 28.21
CA ASP A 75 4.82 4.66 27.91
C ASP A 75 3.69 3.91 27.18
N VAL A 76 3.78 3.88 25.85
CA VAL A 76 2.82 3.17 24.98
C VAL A 76 3.51 1.89 24.50
N PRO A 77 2.99 0.70 24.85
CA PRO A 77 3.61 -0.55 24.42
C PRO A 77 3.54 -0.68 22.90
N LEU A 78 4.62 -1.19 22.30
CA LEU A 78 4.66 -1.52 20.88
C LEU A 78 3.73 -2.72 20.63
N SER A 79 2.69 -2.53 19.81
CA SER A 79 1.84 -3.66 19.40
C SER A 79 2.53 -4.51 18.34
N GLU A 80 2.12 -5.78 18.24
CA GLU A 80 2.59 -6.71 17.20
C GLU A 80 2.32 -6.20 15.78
N GLU A 81 1.24 -5.42 15.60
CA GLU A 81 0.92 -4.71 14.37
C GLU A 81 0.93 -3.18 14.62
N PRO A 82 2.10 -2.52 14.57
CA PRO A 82 2.20 -1.10 14.87
C PRO A 82 1.65 -0.26 13.71
N ARG A 83 0.50 0.37 13.93
CA ARG A 83 -0.02 1.44 13.06
C ARG A 83 0.49 2.81 13.49
N ALA A 84 0.88 3.64 12.53
CA ALA A 84 1.29 5.02 12.77
C ALA A 84 0.10 5.88 13.24
N TRP A 85 0.38 6.99 13.91
CA TRP A 85 -0.63 7.90 14.42
C TRP A 85 -0.85 9.07 13.46
N SER A 86 -2.10 9.44 13.25
CA SER A 86 -2.50 10.69 12.61
C SER A 86 -3.08 11.61 13.67
N ASN A 87 -2.62 12.86 13.72
CA ASN A 87 -3.15 13.88 14.59
C ASN A 87 -3.34 15.19 13.83
N ASP A 88 -4.24 16.04 14.34
CA ASP A 88 -4.57 17.34 13.74
C ASP A 88 -3.59 18.46 14.17
N TRP A 89 -2.45 18.10 14.78
CA TRP A 89 -1.45 19.10 15.14
C TRP A 89 -0.58 19.41 13.92
N THR A 90 -0.85 20.56 13.30
CA THR A 90 -0.09 21.00 12.12
C THR A 90 1.35 21.42 12.47
N GLY A 91 1.66 21.69 13.75
CA GLY A 91 2.98 22.16 14.18
C GLY A 91 3.40 23.52 13.61
N VAL A 92 2.60 24.12 12.73
CA VAL A 92 2.85 25.40 12.08
C VAL A 92 2.01 26.45 12.79
N LYS A 93 2.65 27.52 13.28
CA LYS A 93 1.92 28.75 13.61
C LYS A 93 1.60 29.45 12.31
N TYR A 94 0.32 29.55 11.97
CA TYR A 94 -0.13 30.53 10.99
C TYR A 94 0.09 31.91 11.61
N GLY A 95 1.14 32.60 11.15
CA GLY A 95 1.44 33.99 11.48
C GLY A 95 0.76 34.93 10.50
#